data_AF-A0A9D5B388-F1
#
_entry.id   AF-A0A9D5B388-F1
#
_cell.length_a   1.000
_cell.length_b   1.000
_cell.length_c   1.000
_cell.angle_alpha   90.00
_cell.angle_beta   90.00
_cell.angle_gamma   90.00
#
_symmetry.space_group_name_H-M   'P 1'
#
loop_
_entity.id
_entity.type
_entity.pdbx_description
1 polymer ?
#
loop_
_entity_poly.entity_id
_entity_poly.type
_entity_poly.pdbx_seq_one_letter_code
_entity_poly.pdbx_strand_id
1 'polypeptide(L)'
;MIYIGYMIFPMAAGLPWWRTDGVILTAILHAGPVEFLYYWLHRALHHHYLYSRYHSHHHSSIVTEPITSVTHPFAEMFAYFTLFAIPMLTPLFFYKSSVAAIYGYIFYIDFMNNMGHCNFEFFPKKLLSFFPLFKYLSYTPS
;
A
#
# COMPACT_ATOMS: atom_id res chain seq x y z
N MET A 1 0.47 17.84 -10.81
CA MET A 1 -0.17 16.59 -10.36
C MET A 1 -1.66 16.78 -10.06
N ILE A 2 -2.06 17.66 -9.13
CA ILE A 2 -3.49 17.87 -8.77
C ILE A 2 -4.36 18.34 -9.96
N TYR A 3 -3.88 19.31 -10.75
CA TYR A 3 -4.61 19.83 -11.92
C TYR A 3 -4.87 18.76 -13.00
N ILE A 4 -3.87 17.93 -13.30
CA ILE A 4 -4.01 16.83 -14.26
C ILE A 4 -4.96 15.76 -13.71
N GLY A 5 -4.87 15.44 -12.42
CA GLY A 5 -5.79 14.51 -11.77
C GLY A 5 -7.25 14.97 -11.88
N TYR A 6 -7.51 16.27 -11.72
CA TYR A 6 -8.84 16.87 -11.91
C TYR A 6 -9.33 16.75 -13.37
N MET A 7 -8.45 16.95 -14.35
CA MET A 7 -8.80 16.84 -15.77
C MET A 7 -9.12 15.40 -16.18
N ILE A 8 -8.42 14.41 -15.61
CA ILE A 8 -8.64 12.98 -15.89
C ILE A 8 -9.84 12.45 -15.10
N PHE A 9 -10.02 12.91 -13.87
CA PHE A 9 -11.10 12.47 -12.99
C PHE A 9 -11.99 13.65 -12.56
N PRO A 10 -12.97 14.05 -13.40
CA PRO A 10 -13.96 15.06 -13.03
C PRO A 10 -14.68 14.81 -11.69
N MET A 11 -14.83 13.55 -11.27
CA MET A 11 -15.42 13.12 -9.99
C MET A 11 -14.58 13.53 -8.77
N ALA A 12 -13.32 13.91 -8.97
CA ALA A 12 -12.47 14.48 -7.93
C ALA A 12 -12.76 15.98 -7.71
N ALA A 13 -13.63 16.59 -8.52
CA ALA A 13 -14.06 17.96 -8.34
C ALA A 13 -14.95 18.10 -7.10
N GLY A 14 -14.64 19.10 -6.26
CA GLY A 14 -15.49 19.47 -5.13
C GLY A 14 -15.63 18.37 -4.06
N LEU A 15 -14.63 17.50 -3.91
CA LEU A 15 -14.64 16.47 -2.87
C LEU A 15 -14.80 17.12 -1.47
N PRO A 16 -15.67 16.57 -0.61
CA PRO A 16 -15.76 17.02 0.76
C PRO A 16 -14.44 16.73 1.48
N TRP A 17 -14.09 17.56 2.46
CA TRP A 17 -12.90 17.35 3.29
C TRP A 17 -12.95 16.01 4.02
N TRP A 18 -14.13 15.62 4.50
CA TRP A 18 -14.35 14.39 5.26
C TRP A 18 -15.61 13.66 4.79
N ARG A 19 -15.53 12.33 4.70
CA ARG A 19 -16.69 11.46 4.46
C ARG A 19 -16.43 10.06 5.00
N THR A 20 -17.09 9.72 6.11
CA THR A 20 -16.78 8.51 6.91
C THR A 20 -16.94 7.22 6.13
N ASP A 21 -18.02 7.04 5.38
CA ASP A 21 -18.25 5.85 4.56
C ASP A 21 -17.21 5.70 3.43
N GLY A 22 -16.66 6.81 2.94
CA GLY A 22 -15.52 6.82 2.01
C GLY A 22 -14.24 6.31 2.66
N VAL A 23 -13.90 6.84 3.84
CA VAL A 23 -12.72 6.42 4.61
C VAL A 23 -12.81 4.94 4.99
N ILE A 24 -13.98 4.48 5.46
CA ILE A 24 -14.22 3.07 5.79
C ILE A 24 -14.07 2.19 4.54
N LEU A 25 -14.64 2.59 3.41
CA LEU A 25 -14.52 1.84 2.16
C LEU A 25 -13.06 1.73 1.72
N THR A 26 -12.29 2.82 1.76
CA THR A 26 -10.85 2.81 1.48
C THR A 26 -10.11 1.83 2.39
N ALA A 27 -10.38 1.85 3.70
CA ALA A 27 -9.73 0.95 4.65
C ALA A 27 -10.04 -0.54 4.37
N ILE A 28 -11.32 -0.87 4.11
CA ILE A 28 -11.74 -2.24 3.79
C ILE A 28 -11.13 -2.73 2.47
N LEU A 29 -11.10 -1.86 1.45
CA LEU A 29 -10.49 -2.18 0.16
C LEU A 29 -8.99 -2.45 0.29
N HIS A 30 -8.31 -1.72 1.17
CA HIS A 30 -6.91 -1.98 1.47
C HIS A 30 -6.73 -3.33 2.19
N ALA A 31 -7.32 -3.48 3.37
CA ALA A 31 -7.13 -4.63 4.25
C ALA A 31 -7.65 -5.96 3.68
N GLY A 32 -8.53 -5.93 2.68
CA GLY A 32 -9.01 -7.13 2.00
C GLY A 32 -8.42 -7.27 0.60
N PRO A 33 -9.08 -6.71 -0.44
CA PRO A 33 -8.69 -6.89 -1.83
C PRO A 33 -7.22 -6.56 -2.14
N VAL A 34 -6.71 -5.41 -1.66
CA VAL A 34 -5.34 -4.99 -1.99
C VAL A 34 -4.31 -5.89 -1.35
N GLU A 35 -4.41 -6.19 -0.05
CA GLU A 35 -3.47 -7.10 0.60
C GLU A 35 -3.49 -8.50 -0.01
N PHE A 36 -4.68 -9.02 -0.34
CA PHE A 36 -4.81 -10.31 -1.02
C PHE A 36 -4.11 -10.31 -2.39
N LEU A 37 -4.39 -9.31 -3.22
CA LEU A 37 -3.79 -9.20 -4.55
C LEU A 37 -2.27 -8.93 -4.46
N TYR A 38 -1.83 -8.12 -3.50
CA TYR A 38 -0.42 -7.85 -3.22
C TYR A 38 0.33 -9.14 -2.92
N TYR A 39 -0.22 -9.98 -2.03
CA TYR A 39 0.38 -11.26 -1.67
C TYR A 39 0.62 -12.14 -2.90
N TRP A 40 -0.39 -12.31 -3.76
CA TRP A 40 -0.27 -13.16 -4.94
C TRP A 40 0.64 -12.55 -6.02
N LEU A 41 0.58 -11.23 -6.22
CA LEU A 41 1.48 -10.53 -7.13
C LEU A 41 2.94 -10.72 -6.69
N HIS A 42 3.24 -10.43 -5.42
CA HIS A 42 4.58 -10.59 -4.87
C HIS A 42 5.03 -12.05 -4.95
N ARG A 43 4.17 -13.01 -4.60
CA ARG A 43 4.47 -14.44 -4.75
C ARG A 43 4.76 -14.84 -6.20
N ALA A 44 4.05 -14.29 -7.17
CA ALA A 44 4.31 -14.53 -8.59
C ALA A 44 5.65 -13.91 -9.02
N LEU A 45 6.01 -12.73 -8.53
CA LEU A 45 7.30 -12.09 -8.78
C LEU A 45 8.49 -12.91 -8.26
N HIS A 46 8.28 -13.76 -7.25
CA HIS A 46 9.26 -14.74 -6.78
C HIS A 46 9.37 -16.00 -7.65
N HIS A 47 8.52 -16.16 -8.68
CA HIS A 47 8.70 -17.23 -9.64
C HIS A 47 9.95 -16.98 -10.50
N HIS A 48 10.77 -18.01 -10.74
CA HIS A 48 12.12 -17.90 -11.31
C HIS A 48 12.25 -16.93 -12.52
N TYR A 49 11.30 -17.00 -13.46
CA TYR A 49 11.28 -16.12 -14.63
C TYR A 49 11.13 -14.63 -14.28
N LEU A 50 10.16 -14.29 -13.42
CA LEU A 50 9.89 -12.92 -13.00
C LEU A 50 10.94 -12.44 -11.99
N TYR A 51 11.39 -13.31 -11.09
CA TYR A 51 12.40 -12.98 -10.10
C TYR A 51 13.69 -12.50 -10.76
N SER A 52 14.23 -13.30 -11.68
CA SER A 52 15.49 -12.97 -12.36
C SER A 52 15.45 -11.67 -13.19
N ARG A 53 14.26 -11.22 -13.62
CA ARG A 53 14.11 -10.09 -14.55
C ARG A 53 13.56 -8.82 -13.91
N TYR A 54 12.73 -8.96 -12.89
CA TYR A 54 12.00 -7.86 -12.27
C TYR A 54 12.36 -7.69 -10.81
N HIS A 55 12.33 -8.77 -10.03
CA HIS A 55 12.30 -8.66 -8.57
C HIS A 55 13.67 -8.87 -7.89
N SER A 56 14.63 -9.50 -8.56
CA SER A 56 15.94 -9.86 -7.96
C SER A 56 16.79 -8.67 -7.54
N HIS A 57 16.74 -7.55 -8.28
CA HIS A 57 17.50 -6.35 -7.93
C HIS A 57 17.04 -5.76 -6.60
N HIS A 58 15.72 -5.72 -6.36
CA HIS A 58 15.17 -5.31 -5.07
C HIS A 58 15.72 -6.17 -3.92
N HIS A 59 15.79 -7.49 -4.09
CA HIS A 59 16.36 -8.43 -3.11
C HIS A 59 17.89 -8.37 -2.98
N SER A 60 18.59 -7.69 -3.89
CA SER A 60 20.05 -7.50 -3.77
C SER A 60 20.42 -6.46 -2.71
N SER A 61 19.45 -5.69 -2.21
CA SER A 61 19.65 -4.74 -1.12
C SER A 61 19.75 -5.45 0.23
N ILE A 62 20.89 -5.30 0.90
CA ILE A 62 21.19 -5.92 2.20
C ILE A 62 20.45 -5.21 3.36
N VAL A 63 20.20 -3.90 3.21
CA VAL A 63 19.42 -3.09 4.15
C VAL A 63 18.52 -2.18 3.30
N THR A 64 17.27 -2.61 3.10
CA THR A 64 16.28 -1.79 2.40
C THR A 64 15.82 -0.65 3.30
N GLU A 65 16.06 0.57 2.84
CA GLU A 65 15.45 1.78 3.37
C GLU A 65 14.09 2.01 2.69
N PRO A 66 13.20 2.85 3.24
CA PRO A 66 11.87 3.08 2.67
C PRO A 66 11.88 3.47 1.18
N ILE A 67 12.93 4.14 0.70
CA ILE A 67 13.05 4.56 -0.69
C ILE A 67 13.58 3.41 -1.57
N THR A 68 14.57 2.66 -1.07
CA THR A 68 15.14 1.55 -1.84
C THR A 68 14.22 0.33 -1.86
N SER A 69 13.32 0.18 -0.88
CA SER A 69 12.30 -0.86 -0.84
C SER A 69 11.25 -0.75 -1.96
N VAL A 70 11.07 0.44 -2.55
CA VAL A 70 10.11 0.66 -3.64
C VAL A 70 10.76 0.75 -5.02
N THR A 71 12.07 0.54 -5.10
CA THR A 71 12.82 0.64 -6.36
C THR A 71 12.71 -0.66 -7.16
N HIS A 72 11.87 -0.65 -8.19
CA HIS A 72 11.59 -1.80 -9.06
C HIS A 72 11.64 -1.41 -10.54
N PRO A 73 11.84 -2.37 -11.46
CA PRO A 73 11.71 -2.10 -12.89
C PRO A 73 10.29 -1.68 -13.27
N PHE A 74 10.16 -0.99 -14.40
CA PHE A 74 8.94 -0.27 -14.80
C PHE A 74 7.65 -1.09 -14.66
N ALA A 75 7.62 -2.34 -15.12
CA ALA A 75 6.40 -3.16 -15.09
C ALA A 75 5.96 -3.51 -13.67
N GLU A 76 6.90 -3.79 -12.77
CA GLU A 76 6.61 -4.08 -11.36
C GLU A 76 6.13 -2.81 -10.64
N MET A 77 6.77 -1.67 -10.91
CA MET A 77 6.32 -0.38 -10.42
C MET A 77 4.90 -0.05 -10.90
N PHE A 78 4.62 -0.24 -12.19
CA PHE A 78 3.28 -0.03 -12.77
C PHE A 78 2.23 -0.96 -12.13
N ALA A 79 2.58 -2.23 -11.88
CA ALA A 79 1.69 -3.19 -11.23
C ALA A 79 1.35 -2.74 -9.79
N TYR A 80 2.35 -2.34 -8.99
CA TYR A 80 2.11 -1.85 -7.64
C TYR A 80 1.33 -0.52 -7.62
N PHE A 81 1.64 0.42 -8.51
CA PHE A 81 0.87 1.67 -8.62
C PHE A 81 -0.61 1.39 -8.96
N THR A 82 -0.86 0.48 -9.90
CA THR A 82 -2.24 0.08 -10.26
C THR A 82 -2.94 -0.57 -9.08
N LEU A 83 -2.25 -1.45 -8.36
CA LEU A 83 -2.78 -2.15 -7.20
C LEU A 83 -3.15 -1.18 -6.07
N PHE A 84 -2.24 -0.28 -5.69
CA PHE A 84 -2.49 0.70 -4.63
C PHE A 84 -3.41 1.84 -5.07
N ALA A 85 -3.68 2.02 -6.38
CA ALA A 85 -4.71 2.95 -6.84
C ALA A 85 -6.14 2.47 -6.52
N ILE A 86 -6.37 1.17 -6.28
CA ILE A 86 -7.71 0.60 -6.04
C ILE A 86 -8.43 1.31 -4.87
N PRO A 87 -7.87 1.46 -3.66
CA PRO A 87 -8.58 2.07 -2.53
C PRO A 87 -8.79 3.57 -2.66
N MET A 88 -8.10 4.22 -3.60
CA MET A 88 -8.28 5.64 -3.93
C MET A 88 -9.35 5.83 -5.01
N LEU A 89 -9.26 5.07 -6.10
CA LEU A 89 -10.12 5.22 -7.27
C LEU A 89 -11.49 4.59 -7.08
N THR A 90 -11.62 3.48 -6.37
CA THR A 90 -12.93 2.84 -6.16
C THR A 90 -13.88 3.78 -5.43
N PRO A 91 -13.59 4.33 -4.22
CA PRO A 91 -14.48 5.29 -3.60
C PRO A 91 -14.73 6.52 -4.47
N LEU A 92 -13.76 6.95 -5.28
CA LEU A 92 -13.93 8.06 -6.20
C LEU A 92 -15.01 7.78 -7.26
N PHE A 93 -14.96 6.61 -7.90
CA PHE A 93 -15.95 6.21 -8.91
C PHE A 93 -17.34 5.94 -8.35
N PHE A 94 -17.44 5.55 -7.07
CA PHE A 94 -18.72 5.40 -6.40
C PHE A 94 -19.28 6.74 -5.86
N TYR A 95 -18.62 7.88 -6.12
CA TYR A 95 -18.94 9.19 -5.53
C TYR A 95 -18.94 9.15 -4.00
N LYS A 96 -18.05 8.30 -3.48
CA LYS A 96 -17.85 8.02 -2.09
C LYS A 96 -16.52 8.60 -1.54
N SER A 97 -15.70 9.24 -2.34
CA SER A 97 -14.40 9.73 -1.86
C SER A 97 -14.50 10.99 -0.99
N SER A 98 -13.38 11.34 -0.36
CA SER A 98 -13.14 12.61 0.35
C SER A 98 -11.66 12.96 0.29
N VAL A 99 -11.33 14.22 0.58
CA VAL A 99 -9.92 14.65 0.67
C VAL A 99 -9.18 13.81 1.72
N ALA A 100 -9.77 13.60 2.89
CA ALA A 100 -9.19 12.77 3.94
C ALA A 100 -8.98 11.31 3.50
N ALA A 101 -9.91 10.71 2.73
CA ALA A 101 -9.74 9.34 2.26
C ALA A 101 -8.54 9.19 1.30
N ILE A 102 -8.39 10.12 0.35
CA ILE A 102 -7.30 10.09 -0.64
C ILE A 102 -5.95 10.34 0.03
N TYR A 103 -5.80 11.47 0.72
CA TYR A 103 -4.51 11.85 1.32
C TYR A 103 -4.18 11.02 2.55
N GLY A 104 -5.18 10.62 3.34
CA GLY A 104 -4.99 9.71 4.46
C GLY A 104 -4.49 8.35 4.00
N TYR A 105 -4.95 7.85 2.86
CA TYR A 105 -4.44 6.59 2.30
C TYR A 105 -3.01 6.69 1.79
N ILE A 106 -2.66 7.77 1.07
CA ILE A 106 -1.27 8.03 0.66
C ILE A 106 -0.36 8.09 1.89
N PHE A 107 -0.75 8.89 2.88
CA PHE A 107 -0.03 9.01 4.14
C PHE A 107 0.12 7.66 4.83
N TYR A 108 -0.95 6.86 4.88
CA TYR A 108 -0.92 5.53 5.50
C TYR A 108 0.09 4.60 4.80
N ILE A 109 0.07 4.49 3.47
CA ILE A 109 1.02 3.63 2.76
C ILE A 109 2.47 4.08 2.99
N ASP A 110 2.73 5.39 2.90
CA ASP A 110 4.07 5.94 3.15
C ASP A 110 4.50 5.68 4.60
N PHE A 111 3.61 5.94 5.56
CA PHE A 111 3.86 5.69 6.97
C PHE A 111 4.16 4.22 7.26
N MET A 112 3.37 3.29 6.70
CA MET A 112 3.58 1.86 6.88
C MET A 112 4.90 1.39 6.25
N ASN A 113 5.24 1.87 5.05
CA ASN A 113 6.54 1.60 4.44
C ASN A 113 7.69 2.11 5.31
N ASN A 114 7.61 3.35 5.80
CA ASN A 114 8.62 3.91 6.70
C ASN A 114 8.73 3.14 8.01
N MET A 115 7.59 2.78 8.63
CA MET A 115 7.54 1.97 9.84
C MET A 115 8.20 0.60 9.63
N GLY A 116 7.96 -0.04 8.48
CA GLY A 116 8.52 -1.35 8.14
C GLY A 116 10.03 -1.39 8.01
N HIS A 117 10.62 -0.27 7.60
CA HIS A 117 12.04 -0.15 7.32
C HIS A 117 12.79 0.71 8.35
N CYS A 118 12.18 1.01 9.50
CA CYS A 118 12.82 1.83 10.55
C CYS A 118 13.67 1.04 11.57
N ASN A 119 13.74 -0.29 11.45
CA ASN A 119 14.51 -1.17 12.35
C ASN A 119 14.19 -0.98 13.86
N PHE A 120 12.95 -0.63 14.19
CA PHE A 120 12.52 -0.40 15.57
C PHE A 120 11.44 -1.39 16.01
N GLU A 121 11.70 -2.19 17.05
CA GLU A 121 10.73 -3.17 17.58
C GLU A 121 9.57 -2.45 18.32
N PHE A 122 8.43 -2.28 17.66
CA PHE A 122 7.23 -1.69 18.28
C PHE A 122 6.50 -2.66 19.22
N PHE A 123 6.58 -3.96 18.96
CA PHE A 123 5.86 -4.98 19.73
C PHE A 123 6.85 -5.99 20.33
N PRO A 124 6.89 -6.14 21.66
CA PRO A 124 7.83 -7.06 22.30
C PRO A 124 7.49 -8.50 21.93
N LYS A 125 8.50 -9.32 21.65
CA LYS A 125 8.35 -10.77 21.37
C LYS A 125 7.41 -11.52 22.33
N LYS A 126 7.39 -11.15 23.61
CA LYS A 126 6.48 -11.73 24.61
C LYS A 126 5.00 -11.51 24.25
N LEU A 127 4.63 -10.32 23.76
CA LEU A 127 3.26 -10.02 23.35
C LEU A 127 2.83 -10.93 22.19
N LEU A 128 3.70 -11.09 21.18
CA LEU A 128 3.45 -11.98 20.04
C LEU A 128 3.39 -13.46 20.44
N SER A 129 4.11 -13.86 21.50
CA SER A 129 4.00 -15.21 22.06
C SER A 129 2.68 -15.47 22.78
N PHE A 130 2.15 -14.48 23.51
CA PHE A 130 0.85 -14.60 24.18
C PHE A 130 -0.32 -14.50 23.21
N PHE A 131 -0.20 -13.68 22.17
CA PHE A 131 -1.24 -13.43 21.16
C PHE A 131 -0.70 -13.72 19.76
N PRO A 132 -0.53 -15.00 19.37
CA PRO A 132 0.12 -15.37 18.11
C PRO A 132 -0.65 -14.92 16.86
N LEU A 133 -1.96 -14.67 16.98
CA LEU A 133 -2.77 -14.14 15.87
C LEU A 133 -2.53 -12.65 15.61
N PHE A 134 -1.99 -11.91 16.58
CA PHE A 134 -1.74 -10.48 16.45
C PHE A 134 -0.75 -10.16 15.32
N LYS A 135 0.19 -11.07 15.03
CA LYS A 135 1.14 -10.93 13.92
C LYS A 135 0.50 -10.85 12.52
N TYR A 136 -0.77 -11.27 12.40
CA TYR A 136 -1.52 -11.18 11.14
C TYR A 136 -2.37 -9.90 11.06
N LEU A 137 -2.50 -9.17 12.17
CA LEU A 137 -3.28 -7.93 12.25
C LEU A 137 -2.40 -6.69 12.29
N SER A 138 -1.16 -6.84 12.75
CA SER A 138 -0.22 -5.74 12.89
C SER A 138 1.05 -6.03 12.12
N TYR A 139 1.37 -5.13 11.21
CA TYR A 139 2.65 -5.11 10.53
C TYR A 139 3.73 -4.65 11.50
N THR A 140 4.85 -5.36 11.51
CA THR A 140 5.99 -5.08 12.38
C THR A 140 7.25 -4.95 11.52
N PRO A 141 8.09 -3.92 11.72
CA PRO A 141 9.46 -3.96 11.20
C PRO A 141 10.14 -5.22 11.76
N SER A 142 10.55 -6.09 10.85
CA SER A 142 11.25 -7.34 11.13
C SER A 142 12.75 -7.13 11.27
#